data_AF-A0A2D6QBB7-F1
#
_entry.id   AF-A0A2D6QBB7-F1
#
_cell.length_a   1.000
_cell.length_b   1.000
_cell.length_c   1.000
_cell.angle_alpha   90.00
_cell.angle_beta   90.00
_cell.angle_gamma   90.00
#
_symmetry.space_group_name_H-M   'P 1'
#
loop_
_entity.id
_entity.type
_entity.pdbx_description
1 polymer ?
#
loop_
_entity_poly.entity_id
_entity_poly.type
_entity_poly.pdbx_seq_one_letter_code
_entity_poly.pdbx_strand_id
1 'polypeptide(L)'
;MPEATPCGTRYFRRETGLLWAVGLLWVAACRTPDPLAQLSTSPLPSRGAVVSEHPLATAVGLHFLERGGNAADVAVATALTLAVVLPQAGNLGGGGFALWVPAEGPARSLDFREQAPAGYEARLYLDEAGEVVGERSLGTPLAVGIPGSPAGLFELHRRFGSGRFTFKDLLAPAIRLAGEGFRVDPWLARSLRGQWQGKGRLTRDPAA
;
A
#
# COMPACT_ATOMS: atom_id res chain seq x y z
N MET A 1 -35.05 46.44 66.31
CA MET A 1 -33.95 46.41 67.31
C MET A 1 -34.38 45.47 68.43
N PRO A 2 -33.50 44.62 68.99
CA PRO A 2 -32.04 44.60 68.91
C PRO A 2 -31.48 43.31 68.21
N GLU A 3 -30.41 43.44 67.41
CA GLU A 3 -28.98 43.09 67.70
C GLU A 3 -28.64 41.64 67.30
N ALA A 4 -27.85 41.40 66.25
CA ALA A 4 -26.41 41.61 66.03
C ALA A 4 -25.55 40.39 66.47
N THR A 5 -25.10 39.67 65.43
CA THR A 5 -23.91 38.82 65.17
C THR A 5 -22.82 38.66 66.26
N PRO A 6 -22.02 37.57 66.22
CA PRO A 6 -20.79 37.67 65.43
C PRO A 6 -20.32 36.44 64.62
N CYS A 7 -19.40 36.81 63.73
CA CYS A 7 -18.62 36.13 62.71
C CYS A 7 -17.46 35.24 63.26
N GLY A 8 -16.99 34.31 62.40
CA GLY A 8 -15.62 33.75 62.40
C GLY A 8 -15.51 32.29 62.86
N THR A 9 -14.74 31.38 62.26
CA THR A 9 -13.72 31.44 61.20
C THR A 9 -13.44 30.01 60.73
N ARG A 10 -12.98 29.87 59.47
CA ARG A 10 -12.66 28.60 58.80
C ARG A 10 -11.54 27.81 59.48
N TYR A 11 -11.64 26.48 59.53
CA TYR A 11 -10.48 25.61 59.30
C TYR A 11 -10.86 24.28 58.66
N PHE A 12 -9.99 23.84 57.76
CA PHE A 12 -10.13 22.84 56.73
C PHE A 12 -9.62 21.49 57.25
N ARG A 13 -10.38 20.38 57.17
CA ARG A 13 -9.75 19.06 57.01
C ARG A 13 -10.68 17.94 56.51
N ARG A 14 -10.30 17.45 55.32
CA ARG A 14 -10.34 16.06 54.83
C ARG A 14 -11.70 15.36 54.73
N GLU A 15 -12.27 15.38 53.52
CA GLU A 15 -12.86 14.18 52.90
C GLU A 15 -12.56 14.18 51.39
N THR A 16 -11.33 13.77 51.03
CA THR A 16 -10.95 13.48 49.65
C THR A 16 -10.56 12.01 49.59
N GLY A 17 -11.48 11.14 49.17
CA GLY A 17 -11.18 9.71 49.22
C GLY A 17 -12.12 8.81 48.43
N LEU A 18 -12.83 9.29 47.40
CA LEU A 18 -13.69 8.38 46.62
C LEU A 18 -13.95 8.75 45.14
N LEU A 19 -13.20 9.69 44.55
CA LEU A 19 -13.42 10.10 43.14
C LEU A 19 -12.27 9.78 42.17
N TRP A 20 -11.15 9.19 42.63
CA TRP A 20 -10.02 8.88 41.74
C TRP A 20 -10.03 7.47 41.15
N ALA A 21 -10.87 6.55 41.65
CA ALA A 21 -10.83 5.14 41.24
C ALA A 21 -11.56 4.83 39.91
N VAL A 22 -12.45 5.70 39.43
CA VAL A 22 -13.23 5.45 38.20
C VAL A 22 -12.54 6.00 36.93
N GLY A 23 -11.64 6.97 37.07
CA GLY A 23 -10.91 7.56 35.93
C GLY A 23 -9.76 6.70 35.37
N LEU A 24 -9.26 5.74 36.15
CA LEU A 24 -8.10 4.91 35.77
C LEU A 24 -8.44 3.67 34.95
N LEU A 25 -9.72 3.24 34.90
CA LEU A 25 -10.14 2.09 34.08
C LEU A 25 -10.43 2.43 32.61
N TRP A 26 -10.59 3.71 32.26
CA TRP A 26 -10.93 4.11 30.88
C TRP A 26 -9.71 4.39 29.98
N VAL A 27 -8.53 4.66 30.55
CA VAL A 27 -7.33 4.99 29.76
C VAL A 27 -6.62 3.73 29.21
N ALA A 28 -6.92 2.55 29.74
CA ALA A 28 -6.29 1.30 29.30
C ALA A 28 -6.89 0.70 28.00
N ALA A 29 -8.06 1.17 27.56
CA ALA A 29 -8.79 0.58 26.43
C ALA A 29 -8.42 1.13 25.04
N CYS A 30 -7.56 2.15 24.95
CA CYS A 30 -7.15 2.77 23.68
C CYS A 30 -5.72 2.39 23.23
N ARG A 31 -5.19 1.23 23.63
CA ARG A 31 -4.04 0.66 22.93
C ARG A 31 -4.56 -0.09 21.71
N THR A 32 -4.67 0.59 20.58
CA THR A 32 -4.72 -0.12 19.30
C THR A 32 -3.46 -0.97 19.24
N PRO A 33 -3.55 -2.32 19.13
CA PRO A 33 -2.37 -3.14 18.98
C PRO A 33 -1.56 -2.61 17.81
N ASP A 34 -0.27 -2.39 18.01
CA ASP A 34 0.63 -1.98 16.94
C ASP A 34 0.63 -3.11 15.90
N PRO A 35 0.11 -2.88 14.67
CA PRO A 35 0.09 -3.92 13.64
C PRO A 35 1.51 -4.38 13.26
N LEU A 36 2.55 -3.59 13.57
CA LEU A 36 3.95 -3.99 13.38
C LEU A 36 4.46 -4.91 14.50
N ALA A 37 3.90 -4.83 15.71
CA ALA A 37 4.27 -5.73 16.80
C ALA A 37 3.86 -7.19 16.51
N GLN A 38 2.78 -7.41 15.74
CA GLN A 38 2.37 -8.74 15.29
C GLN A 38 3.28 -9.34 14.20
N LEU A 39 4.00 -8.50 13.45
CA LEU A 39 4.99 -8.95 12.47
C LEU A 39 6.24 -9.52 13.15
N SER A 40 6.59 -9.04 14.36
CA SER A 40 7.75 -9.53 15.13
C SER A 40 7.51 -10.90 15.80
N THR A 41 6.27 -11.36 15.91
CA THR A 41 5.91 -12.63 16.56
C THR A 41 5.50 -13.72 15.57
N SER A 42 5.49 -13.41 14.26
CA SER A 42 5.22 -14.43 13.26
C SER A 42 6.42 -15.37 13.17
N PRO A 43 6.23 -16.71 13.19
CA PRO A 43 7.33 -17.64 13.02
C PRO A 43 8.09 -17.32 11.73
N LEU A 44 9.42 -17.43 11.78
CA LEU A 44 10.26 -17.24 10.60
C LEU A 44 9.74 -18.13 9.46
N PRO A 45 9.66 -17.62 8.23
CA PRO A 45 9.25 -18.42 7.08
C PRO A 45 10.08 -19.70 6.98
N SER A 46 9.44 -20.82 6.68
CA SER A 46 10.09 -22.14 6.71
C SER A 46 10.70 -22.54 5.38
N ARG A 47 10.32 -21.86 4.28
CA ARG A 47 10.67 -22.26 2.90
C ARG A 47 11.46 -21.22 2.09
N GLY A 48 11.73 -20.04 2.65
CA GLY A 48 12.43 -18.96 1.97
C GLY A 48 12.02 -17.57 2.47
N ALA A 49 12.29 -16.51 1.72
CA ALA A 49 11.95 -15.15 2.12
C ALA A 49 11.18 -14.41 1.03
N VAL A 50 10.30 -13.50 1.45
CA VAL A 50 9.59 -12.55 0.57
C VAL A 50 9.77 -11.16 1.17
N VAL A 51 10.14 -10.20 0.33
CA VAL A 51 10.32 -8.81 0.74
C VAL A 51 9.58 -7.92 -0.24
N SER A 52 8.75 -7.02 0.27
CA SER A 52 8.01 -6.04 -0.53
C SER A 52 7.74 -4.78 0.31
N GLU A 53 7.33 -3.67 -0.35
CA GLU A 53 7.07 -2.40 0.33
C GLU A 53 5.87 -2.45 1.28
N HIS A 54 4.93 -3.39 1.09
CA HIS A 54 3.70 -3.45 1.88
C HIS A 54 3.54 -4.80 2.62
N PRO A 55 3.26 -4.81 3.94
CA PRO A 55 3.19 -6.03 4.73
C PRO A 55 2.13 -7.03 4.24
N LEU A 56 0.98 -6.57 3.76
CA LEU A 56 -0.04 -7.45 3.16
C LEU A 56 0.45 -8.15 1.89
N ALA A 57 1.24 -7.49 1.05
CA ALA A 57 1.79 -8.12 -0.15
C ALA A 57 2.86 -9.16 0.20
N THR A 58 3.72 -8.85 1.17
CA THR A 58 4.67 -9.83 1.74
C THR A 58 3.94 -11.04 2.32
N ALA A 59 2.86 -10.83 3.08
CA ALA A 59 2.06 -11.91 3.66
C ALA A 59 1.40 -12.79 2.59
N VAL A 60 0.88 -12.20 1.50
CA VAL A 60 0.34 -12.97 0.37
C VAL A 60 1.44 -13.78 -0.33
N GLY A 61 2.61 -13.20 -0.55
CA GLY A 61 3.74 -13.93 -1.12
C GLY A 61 4.16 -15.11 -0.24
N LEU A 62 4.28 -14.89 1.07
CA LEU A 62 4.58 -15.96 2.04
C LEU A 62 3.51 -17.06 2.04
N HIS A 63 2.23 -16.70 1.94
CA HIS A 63 1.14 -17.68 1.83
C HIS A 63 1.33 -18.65 0.66
N PHE A 64 1.72 -18.16 -0.52
CA PHE A 64 2.00 -19.05 -1.66
C PHE A 64 3.32 -19.81 -1.50
N LEU A 65 4.34 -19.19 -0.91
CA LEU A 65 5.63 -19.82 -0.64
C LEU A 65 5.46 -21.03 0.30
N GLU A 66 4.78 -20.86 1.43
CA GLU A 66 4.55 -21.91 2.42
C GLU A 66 3.73 -23.08 1.84
N ARG A 67 2.81 -22.77 0.92
CA ARG A 67 2.01 -23.76 0.18
C ARG A 67 2.76 -24.42 -0.99
N GLY A 68 4.06 -24.18 -1.12
CA GLY A 68 4.94 -24.85 -2.08
C GLY A 68 5.00 -24.21 -3.46
N GLY A 69 4.55 -22.97 -3.60
CA GLY A 69 4.80 -22.16 -4.79
C GLY A 69 6.29 -21.86 -4.95
N ASN A 70 6.72 -21.64 -6.18
CA ASN A 70 8.09 -21.22 -6.45
C ASN A 70 8.19 -19.69 -6.45
N ALA A 71 9.40 -19.17 -6.67
CA ALA A 71 9.63 -17.73 -6.67
C ALA A 71 8.80 -16.96 -7.72
N ALA A 72 8.40 -17.57 -8.84
CA ALA A 72 7.58 -16.92 -9.85
C ALA A 72 6.12 -16.78 -9.39
N ASP A 73 5.54 -17.83 -8.82
CA ASP A 73 4.19 -17.77 -8.23
C ASP A 73 4.12 -16.70 -7.13
N VAL A 74 5.13 -16.70 -6.26
CA VAL A 74 5.26 -15.77 -5.14
C VAL A 74 5.42 -14.33 -5.63
N ALA A 75 6.29 -14.09 -6.62
CA ALA A 75 6.50 -12.77 -7.20
C ALA A 75 5.22 -12.23 -7.85
N VAL A 76 4.51 -13.06 -8.63
CA VAL A 76 3.26 -12.68 -9.30
C VAL A 76 2.16 -12.34 -8.29
N ALA A 77 1.92 -13.20 -7.30
CA ALA A 77 0.92 -12.93 -6.25
C ALA A 77 1.25 -11.66 -5.44
N THR A 78 2.54 -11.45 -5.14
CA THR A 78 3.02 -10.25 -4.43
C THR A 78 2.77 -9.00 -5.27
N ALA A 79 3.17 -8.99 -6.54
CA ALA A 79 3.01 -7.85 -7.44
C ALA A 79 1.53 -7.50 -7.70
N LEU A 80 0.68 -8.51 -7.92
CA LEU A 80 -0.77 -8.32 -8.06
C LEU A 80 -1.38 -7.72 -6.79
N THR A 81 -0.90 -8.13 -5.61
CA THR A 81 -1.35 -7.55 -4.34
C THR A 81 -0.88 -6.10 -4.19
N LEU A 82 0.38 -5.79 -4.55
CA LEU A 82 0.90 -4.42 -4.54
C LEU A 82 0.11 -3.50 -5.46
N ALA A 83 -0.43 -3.99 -6.57
CA ALA A 83 -1.33 -3.21 -7.44
C ALA A 83 -2.60 -2.70 -6.74
N VAL A 84 -2.92 -3.25 -5.56
CA VAL A 84 -4.05 -2.81 -4.72
C VAL A 84 -3.56 -2.04 -3.50
N VAL A 85 -2.63 -2.63 -2.74
CA VAL A 85 -2.25 -2.08 -1.43
C VAL A 85 -1.18 -0.99 -1.51
N LEU A 86 -0.56 -0.81 -2.68
CA LEU A 86 0.53 0.14 -2.92
C LEU A 86 0.27 1.01 -4.16
N PRO A 87 -0.85 1.76 -4.22
CA PRO A 87 -1.30 2.44 -5.45
C PRO A 87 -0.34 3.54 -5.96
N GLN A 88 0.60 4.00 -5.12
CA GLN A 88 1.64 4.95 -5.56
C GLN A 88 2.66 4.35 -6.55
N ALA A 89 2.77 3.02 -6.65
CA ALA A 89 3.77 2.36 -7.49
C ALA A 89 3.35 0.98 -7.99
N GLY A 90 2.79 0.14 -7.13
CA GLY A 90 2.20 -1.14 -7.54
C GLY A 90 1.07 -0.88 -8.53
N ASN A 91 1.05 -1.61 -9.64
CA ASN A 91 0.19 -1.22 -10.76
C ASN A 91 -0.27 -2.38 -11.65
N LEU A 92 -1.41 -2.15 -12.30
CA LEU A 92 -1.79 -2.81 -13.56
C LEU A 92 -1.75 -1.84 -14.76
N GLY A 93 -1.67 -0.53 -14.49
CA GLY A 93 -1.68 0.54 -15.50
C GLY A 93 -0.29 1.03 -15.93
N GLY A 94 0.79 0.37 -15.51
CA GLY A 94 2.16 0.69 -15.90
C GLY A 94 2.88 -0.55 -16.45
N GLY A 95 4.17 -0.66 -16.15
CA GLY A 95 5.04 -1.73 -16.61
C GLY A 95 6.21 -1.98 -15.67
N GLY A 96 7.20 -2.74 -16.14
CA GLY A 96 8.38 -3.06 -15.36
C GLY A 96 9.24 -4.17 -15.95
N PHE A 97 10.03 -4.79 -15.08
CA PHE A 97 10.95 -5.86 -15.43
C PHE A 97 10.91 -6.95 -14.35
N ALA A 98 11.20 -8.19 -14.75
CA ALA A 98 11.46 -9.28 -13.82
C ALA A 98 12.79 -9.94 -14.15
N LEU A 99 13.57 -10.27 -13.12
CA LEU A 99 14.77 -11.09 -13.23
C LEU A 99 14.51 -12.43 -12.56
N TRP A 100 14.52 -13.49 -13.35
CA TRP A 100 14.39 -14.86 -12.88
C TRP A 100 15.77 -15.50 -12.77
N VAL A 101 16.15 -15.88 -11.55
CA VAL A 101 17.41 -16.58 -11.27
C VAL A 101 17.05 -17.99 -10.79
N PRO A 102 17.12 -19.01 -11.67
CA PRO A 102 16.86 -20.38 -11.27
C PRO A 102 18.00 -20.92 -10.37
N ALA A 103 17.73 -22.00 -9.65
CA ALA A 103 18.77 -22.69 -8.87
C ALA A 103 19.90 -23.24 -9.77
N GLU A 104 19.55 -23.64 -10.98
CA GLU A 104 20.47 -24.15 -11.99
C GLU A 104 20.18 -23.50 -13.35
N GLY A 105 21.25 -23.22 -14.11
CA GLY A 105 21.17 -22.60 -15.42
C GLY A 105 21.22 -21.07 -15.38
N PRO A 106 21.10 -20.41 -16.55
CA PRO A 106 21.31 -18.98 -16.66
C PRO A 106 20.12 -18.17 -16.13
N ALA A 107 20.42 -17.00 -15.56
CA ALA A 107 19.42 -15.99 -15.25
C ALA A 107 18.71 -15.52 -16.53
N ARG A 108 17.44 -15.13 -16.39
CA ARG A 108 16.59 -14.65 -17.48
C ARG A 108 15.91 -13.36 -17.07
N SER A 109 15.78 -12.42 -17.99
CA SER A 109 14.98 -11.22 -17.79
C SER A 109 13.67 -11.33 -18.58
N LEU A 110 12.63 -10.68 -18.05
CA LEU A 110 11.41 -10.37 -18.75
C LEU A 110 11.22 -8.86 -18.73
N ASP A 111 11.17 -8.26 -19.90
CA ASP A 111 10.84 -6.85 -20.10
C ASP A 111 9.35 -6.74 -20.43
N PHE A 112 8.62 -6.03 -19.57
CA PHE A 112 7.23 -5.66 -19.76
C PHE A 112 7.07 -4.16 -19.50
N ARG A 113 8.06 -3.38 -19.95
CA ARG A 113 8.00 -1.92 -19.95
C ARG A 113 6.86 -1.45 -20.85
N GLU A 114 6.28 -0.33 -20.47
CA GLU A 114 5.28 0.36 -21.26
C GLU A 114 5.82 0.70 -22.66
N GLN A 115 4.93 0.67 -23.65
CA GLN A 115 5.27 1.04 -25.03
C GLN A 115 4.58 2.34 -25.43
N ALA A 116 5.23 3.12 -26.28
CA ALA A 116 4.59 4.28 -26.89
C ALA A 116 3.36 3.81 -27.71
N PRO A 117 2.21 4.49 -27.62
CA PRO A 117 1.08 4.19 -28.48
C PRO A 117 1.44 4.32 -29.97
N ALA A 118 0.77 3.57 -30.84
CA ALA A 118 1.06 3.58 -32.29
C ALA A 118 0.92 4.98 -32.94
N GLY A 119 0.08 5.85 -32.38
CA GLY A 119 -0.10 7.24 -32.80
C GLY A 119 0.81 8.25 -32.09
N TYR A 120 1.87 7.80 -31.43
CA TYR A 120 2.80 8.68 -30.73
C TYR A 120 3.55 9.60 -31.70
N GLU A 121 3.63 10.88 -31.36
CA GLU A 121 4.46 11.87 -32.03
C GLU A 121 5.08 12.83 -31.02
N ALA A 122 6.38 13.13 -31.18
CA ALA A 122 7.11 13.99 -30.23
C ALA A 122 6.50 15.39 -30.10
N ARG A 123 5.91 15.93 -31.17
CA ARG A 123 5.27 17.26 -31.19
C ARG A 123 4.11 17.39 -30.20
N LEU A 124 3.49 16.29 -29.77
CA LEU A 124 2.42 16.31 -28.77
C LEU A 124 2.90 16.90 -27.44
N TYR A 125 4.20 16.87 -27.16
CA TYR A 125 4.80 17.37 -25.92
C TYR A 125 5.41 18.78 -26.07
N LEU A 126 5.30 19.39 -27.25
CA LEU A 126 5.86 20.70 -27.55
C LEU A 126 4.75 21.74 -27.73
N ASP A 127 5.03 23.00 -27.39
CA ASP A 127 4.16 24.13 -27.75
C ASP A 127 4.40 24.59 -29.20
N GLU A 128 3.72 25.67 -29.60
CA GLU A 128 3.83 26.23 -30.96
C GLU A 128 5.23 26.78 -31.28
N ALA A 129 6.00 27.17 -30.26
CA ALA A 129 7.38 27.62 -30.42
C ALA A 129 8.37 26.44 -30.47
N GLY A 130 7.91 25.21 -30.23
CA GLY A 130 8.74 24.01 -30.19
C GLY A 130 9.33 23.71 -28.80
N GLU A 131 8.88 24.41 -27.76
CA GLU A 131 9.39 24.25 -26.40
C GLU A 131 8.62 23.16 -25.62
N VAL A 132 9.31 22.49 -24.68
CA VAL A 132 8.74 21.36 -23.93
C VAL A 132 7.65 21.83 -22.96
N VAL A 133 6.47 21.24 -23.06
CA VAL A 133 5.37 21.44 -22.10
C VAL A 133 5.37 20.30 -21.09
N GLY A 134 6.09 20.48 -19.97
CA GLY A 134 6.32 19.42 -18.97
C GLY A 134 5.05 18.76 -18.39
N GLU A 135 3.93 19.48 -18.25
CA GLU A 135 2.69 18.88 -17.76
C GLU A 135 2.10 17.84 -18.73
N ARG A 136 2.36 17.94 -20.03
CA ARG A 136 1.82 16.98 -21.02
C ARG A 136 2.38 15.57 -20.81
N SER A 137 3.63 15.44 -20.37
CA SER A 137 4.28 14.16 -20.09
C SER A 137 4.10 13.65 -18.66
N LEU A 138 3.40 14.38 -17.79
CA LEU A 138 3.29 14.04 -16.36
C LEU A 138 1.87 14.05 -15.79
N GLY A 139 0.96 14.84 -16.36
CA GLY A 139 -0.33 15.15 -15.76
C GLY A 139 -1.52 15.05 -16.71
N THR A 140 -1.31 14.54 -17.93
CA THR A 140 -2.37 14.37 -18.93
C THR A 140 -2.42 12.93 -19.44
N PRO A 141 -3.51 12.50 -20.09
CA PRO A 141 -3.58 11.17 -20.71
C PRO A 141 -2.46 10.89 -21.73
N LEU A 142 -1.84 11.94 -22.30
CA LEU A 142 -0.68 11.77 -23.19
C LEU A 142 0.50 11.10 -22.48
N ALA A 143 0.63 11.28 -21.16
CA ALA A 143 1.71 10.72 -20.36
C ALA A 143 1.66 9.18 -20.20
N VAL A 144 0.58 8.53 -20.65
CA VAL A 144 0.34 7.10 -20.43
C VAL A 144 0.85 6.29 -21.62
N GLY A 145 1.88 5.45 -21.38
CA GLY A 145 2.26 4.38 -22.31
C GLY A 145 1.29 3.19 -22.23
N ILE A 146 1.29 2.33 -23.24
CA ILE A 146 0.51 1.10 -23.24
C ILE A 146 0.98 0.20 -22.08
N PRO A 147 0.11 -0.12 -21.10
CA PRO A 147 0.52 -0.88 -19.91
C PRO A 147 1.04 -2.28 -20.23
N GLY A 148 2.19 -2.64 -19.64
CA GLY A 148 2.83 -3.94 -19.81
C GLY A 148 2.67 -4.89 -18.61
N SER A 149 2.41 -4.37 -17.40
CA SER A 149 2.34 -5.18 -16.17
C SER A 149 1.36 -6.38 -16.27
N PRO A 150 0.12 -6.25 -16.80
CA PRO A 150 -0.79 -7.40 -16.89
C PRO A 150 -0.23 -8.53 -17.76
N ALA A 151 0.33 -8.18 -18.92
CA ALA A 151 0.93 -9.15 -19.85
C ALA A 151 2.22 -9.75 -19.27
N GLY A 152 3.08 -8.93 -18.67
CA GLY A 152 4.34 -9.35 -18.06
C GLY A 152 4.15 -10.32 -16.89
N LEU A 153 3.23 -10.01 -15.98
CA LEU A 153 2.94 -10.88 -14.83
C LEU A 153 2.31 -12.20 -15.26
N PHE A 154 1.41 -12.17 -16.25
CA PHE A 154 0.85 -13.39 -16.83
C PHE A 154 1.94 -14.24 -17.50
N GLU A 155 2.82 -13.63 -18.29
CA GLU A 155 3.89 -14.33 -18.98
C GLU A 155 4.95 -14.90 -18.02
N LEU A 156 5.27 -14.18 -16.93
CA LEU A 156 6.15 -14.65 -15.88
C LEU A 156 5.60 -15.92 -15.22
N HIS A 157 4.31 -15.92 -14.88
CA HIS A 157 3.62 -17.11 -14.35
C HIS A 157 3.57 -18.25 -15.38
N ARG A 158 3.22 -17.95 -16.63
CA ARG A 158 3.12 -18.95 -17.70
C ARG A 158 4.45 -19.64 -17.98
N ARG A 159 5.56 -18.90 -17.96
CA ARG A 159 6.90 -19.45 -18.26
C ARG A 159 7.55 -20.14 -17.08
N PHE A 160 7.39 -19.59 -15.87
CA PHE A 160 8.20 -19.98 -14.72
C PHE A 160 7.38 -20.37 -13.49
N GLY A 161 6.05 -20.30 -13.52
CA GLY A 161 5.19 -20.73 -12.43
C GLY A 161 5.36 -22.22 -12.13
N SER A 162 5.10 -22.62 -10.89
CA SER A 162 5.33 -24.01 -10.46
C SER A 162 4.35 -25.02 -11.05
N GLY A 163 3.26 -24.55 -11.69
CA GLY A 163 2.13 -25.37 -12.11
C GLY A 163 1.20 -25.78 -10.96
N ARG A 164 1.50 -25.41 -9.70
CA ARG A 164 0.64 -25.72 -8.54
C ARG A 164 -0.55 -24.77 -8.39
N PHE A 165 -0.40 -23.54 -8.89
CA PHE A 165 -1.41 -22.49 -8.78
C PHE A 165 -1.76 -21.99 -10.17
N THR A 166 -3.05 -21.83 -10.41
CA THR A 166 -3.53 -21.10 -11.59
C THR A 166 -3.29 -19.61 -11.41
N PHE A 167 -3.25 -18.84 -12.49
CA PHE A 167 -3.14 -17.37 -12.39
C PHE A 167 -4.31 -16.77 -11.58
N LYS A 168 -5.51 -17.38 -11.67
CA LYS A 168 -6.68 -17.01 -10.87
C LYS A 168 -6.42 -17.17 -9.37
N ASP A 169 -5.74 -18.24 -8.96
CA ASP A 169 -5.40 -18.45 -7.55
C ASP A 169 -4.49 -17.33 -7.05
N LEU A 170 -3.46 -16.96 -7.84
CA LEU A 170 -2.51 -15.90 -7.50
C LEU A 170 -3.17 -14.50 -7.45
N LEU A 171 -4.19 -14.27 -8.29
CA LEU A 171 -4.94 -13.02 -8.35
C LEU A 171 -5.99 -12.88 -7.24
N ALA A 172 -6.51 -13.98 -6.71
CA ALA A 172 -7.61 -13.98 -5.75
C ALA A 172 -7.38 -13.10 -4.50
N PRO A 173 -6.19 -13.06 -3.87
CA PRO A 173 -5.96 -12.19 -2.72
C PRO A 173 -6.05 -10.70 -3.06
N ALA A 174 -5.55 -10.29 -4.22
CA ALA A 174 -5.65 -8.91 -4.69
C ALA A 174 -7.11 -8.50 -4.92
N ILE A 175 -7.90 -9.37 -5.57
CA ILE A 175 -9.35 -9.16 -5.76
C ILE A 175 -10.05 -8.99 -4.42
N ARG A 176 -9.76 -9.86 -3.45
CA ARG A 176 -10.36 -9.78 -2.12
C ARG A 176 -10.02 -8.47 -1.42
N LEU A 177 -8.75 -8.08 -1.41
CA LEU A 177 -8.31 -6.81 -0.79
C LEU A 177 -8.90 -5.57 -1.48
N ALA A 178 -9.12 -5.64 -2.80
CA ALA A 178 -9.76 -4.56 -3.54
C ALA A 178 -11.27 -4.47 -3.23
N GLY A 179 -11.95 -5.61 -3.08
CA GLY A 179 -13.40 -5.66 -2.81
C GLY A 179 -13.77 -5.41 -1.36
N GLU A 180 -13.01 -5.96 -0.41
CA GLU A 180 -13.26 -5.82 1.03
C GLU A 180 -12.56 -4.61 1.63
N GLY A 181 -11.59 -4.04 0.91
CA GLY A 181 -10.73 -2.98 1.37
C GLY A 181 -9.61 -3.45 2.29
N PHE A 182 -8.76 -2.50 2.69
CA PHE A 182 -7.66 -2.71 3.62
C PHE A 182 -7.43 -1.45 4.43
N ARG A 183 -6.73 -1.59 5.56
CA ARG A 183 -6.39 -0.44 6.40
C ARG A 183 -5.34 0.44 5.72
N VAL A 184 -5.66 1.73 5.55
CA VAL A 184 -4.70 2.73 5.09
C VAL A 184 -3.59 2.90 6.14
N ASP A 185 -2.36 2.62 5.75
CA ASP A 185 -1.19 2.79 6.61
C ASP A 185 -0.68 4.26 6.59
N PRO A 186 0.20 4.66 7.54
CA PRO A 186 0.71 6.03 7.61
C PRO A 186 1.45 6.51 6.35
N TRP A 187 2.13 5.62 5.63
CA TRP A 187 2.83 5.92 4.37
C TRP A 187 1.85 6.25 3.27
N LEU A 188 0.85 5.38 3.04
CA LEU A 188 -0.21 5.64 2.06
C LEU A 188 -0.98 6.92 2.41
N ALA A 189 -1.34 7.11 3.68
CA ALA A 189 -2.04 8.32 4.12
C ALA A 189 -1.23 9.59 3.85
N ARG A 190 0.09 9.56 4.05
CA ARG A 190 0.98 10.69 3.76
C ARG A 190 1.09 10.93 2.25
N SER A 191 1.23 9.88 1.45
CA SER A 191 1.28 9.98 -0.01
C SER A 191 0.02 10.66 -0.56
N LEU A 192 -1.16 10.19 -0.13
CA LEU A 192 -2.45 10.76 -0.53
C LEU A 192 -2.60 12.23 -0.10
N ARG A 193 -2.25 12.57 1.14
CA ARG A 193 -2.25 13.98 1.60
C ARG A 193 -1.36 14.86 0.75
N GLY A 194 -0.18 14.37 0.34
CA GLY A 194 0.71 15.09 -0.56
C GLY A 194 0.08 15.38 -1.93
N GLN A 195 -0.63 14.41 -2.51
CA GLN A 195 -1.35 14.62 -3.77
C GLN A 195 -2.55 15.57 -3.63
N TRP A 196 -3.25 15.50 -2.49
CA TRP A 196 -4.41 16.33 -2.18
C TRP A 196 -4.03 17.79 -1.93
N GLN A 197 -3.13 18.04 -0.97
CA GLN A 197 -2.79 19.38 -0.49
C GLN A 197 -1.73 20.08 -1.33
N GLY A 198 -0.79 19.33 -1.91
CA GLY A 198 0.39 19.91 -2.57
C GLY A 198 0.24 20.09 -4.08
N LYS A 199 -0.45 19.18 -4.77
CA LYS A 199 -0.57 19.20 -6.24
C LYS A 199 -1.98 19.49 -6.75
N GLY A 200 -3.00 19.44 -5.89
CA GLY A 200 -4.40 19.61 -6.28
C GLY A 200 -4.82 18.70 -7.43
N ARG A 201 -4.22 17.50 -7.55
CA ARG A 201 -4.48 16.56 -8.65
C ARG A 201 -5.81 15.84 -8.44
N LEU A 202 -6.02 15.35 -7.21
CA LEU A 202 -7.25 14.67 -6.80
C LEU A 202 -8.46 15.62 -6.66
N THR A 203 -8.21 16.93 -6.59
CA THR A 203 -9.26 17.95 -6.53
C THR A 203 -9.53 18.62 -7.87
N ARG A 204 -8.70 18.37 -8.89
CA ARG A 204 -8.82 18.94 -10.24
C ARG A 204 -9.90 18.27 -11.07
N ASP A 205 -10.15 16.99 -10.84
CA ASP A 205 -11.20 16.21 -11.49
C ASP A 205 -11.91 15.32 -10.44
N PRO A 206 -12.98 15.82 -9.81
CA PRO A 206 -13.72 15.10 -8.77
C PRO A 206 -14.48 13.86 -9.27
N ALA A 207 -14.54 13.66 -10.60
CA ALA A 207 -15.28 12.58 -11.25
C ALA A 207 -14.39 11.44 -11.75
N ALA A 208 -13.07 11.58 -11.64
CA ALA A 208 -12.08 10.55 -11.96
C ALA A 208 -11.82 9.58 -10.79
#